data_AF-A0A2P7MZF0-F1
#
_entry.id   AF-A0A2P7MZF0-F1
#
_cell.length_a   1.000
_cell.length_b   1.000
_cell.length_c   1.000
_cell.angle_alpha   90.00
_cell.angle_beta   90.00
_cell.angle_gamma   90.00
#
_symmetry.space_group_name_H-M   'P 1'
#
loop_
_entity.id
_entity.type
_entity.pdbx_description
1 polymer ?
#
loop_
_entity_poly.entity_id
_entity_poly.type
_entity_poly.pdbx_seq_one_letter_code
_entity_poly.pdbx_strand_id
1 'polypeptide(L)'
;MAPLSTPDVAGASLGTPKDEVESALTDRYQTTVPQPVRRALGLRKRDRIRYAFRANGEVVLQRVSADSDNDDPALAPFLALLEQDIANHPERLQAIDAELVERLQDLVGGIEVDLEEVLPDEA
;
A
#
# COMPACT_ATOMS: atom_id res chain seq x y z
N MET A 1 43.46 7.64 12.40
CA MET A 1 42.63 7.03 13.45
C MET A 1 42.21 8.10 14.45
N ALA A 2 40.99 8.62 14.28
CA ALA A 2 40.15 9.30 15.26
C ALA A 2 38.74 9.41 14.63
N PRO A 3 37.65 9.29 15.40
CA PRO A 3 36.50 8.50 14.97
C PRO A 3 35.35 9.26 14.30
N LEU A 4 34.58 8.44 13.59
CA LEU A 4 33.27 8.60 12.98
C LEU A 4 32.35 9.60 13.71
N SER A 5 32.09 10.74 13.10
CA SER A 5 30.96 11.62 13.44
C SER A 5 29.70 11.05 12.82
N THR A 6 28.77 10.56 13.65
CA THR A 6 27.37 10.38 13.27
C THR A 6 26.73 11.74 13.05
N PRO A 7 26.04 12.02 11.93
CA PRO A 7 25.11 13.12 11.90
C PRO A 7 23.76 12.61 12.43
N ASP A 8 23.39 13.12 13.59
CA ASP A 8 22.03 13.12 14.11
C ASP A 8 21.29 14.37 13.59
N VAL A 9 20.00 14.19 13.36
CA VAL A 9 18.92 15.17 13.12
C VAL A 9 19.12 16.25 12.05
N ALA A 10 18.58 15.98 10.86
CA ALA A 10 17.91 17.02 10.09
C ALA A 10 16.40 16.74 10.17
N GLY A 11 15.74 17.43 11.11
CA GLY A 11 14.30 17.44 11.25
C GLY A 11 13.66 17.96 9.97
N ALA A 12 13.14 17.04 9.16
CA ALA A 12 12.18 17.37 8.14
C ALA A 12 10.90 17.82 8.85
N SER A 13 10.76 19.14 8.94
CA SER A 13 9.48 19.80 9.19
C SER A 13 8.51 19.37 8.09
N LEU A 14 7.76 18.30 8.35
CA LEU A 14 6.52 18.05 7.62
C LEU A 14 5.43 18.82 8.34
N GLY A 15 4.90 19.81 7.62
CA GLY A 15 3.89 20.73 8.10
C GLY A 15 2.73 20.04 8.80
N THR A 16 2.19 20.73 9.80
CA THR A 16 0.93 20.42 10.45
C THR A 16 -0.14 20.05 9.42
N PRO A 17 -0.64 18.80 9.38
CA PRO A 17 -1.85 18.53 8.63
C PRO A 17 -3.01 19.19 9.36
N LYS A 18 -3.67 20.08 8.63
CA LYS A 18 -4.80 20.91 9.01
C LYS A 18 -6.09 20.07 9.11
N ASP A 19 -6.13 19.03 9.95
CA ASP A 19 -7.33 18.20 10.14
C ASP A 19 -7.35 17.50 11.52
N GLU A 20 -7.30 18.28 12.60
CA GLU A 20 -7.57 17.77 13.94
C GLU A 20 -9.09 17.67 14.14
N VAL A 21 -9.57 16.51 14.57
CA VAL A 21 -10.98 16.26 14.86
C VAL A 21 -11.12 15.60 16.21
N GLU A 22 -11.97 16.18 17.06
CA GLU A 22 -12.20 15.71 18.42
C GLU A 22 -13.50 14.90 18.50
N SER A 23 -13.51 13.87 19.36
CA SER A 23 -14.70 13.10 19.72
C SER A 23 -14.80 12.97 21.23
N ALA A 24 -15.98 13.23 21.77
CA ALA A 24 -16.25 13.02 23.18
C ALA A 24 -16.46 11.52 23.49
N LEU A 25 -16.03 11.13 24.68
CA LEU A 25 -16.25 9.80 25.23
C LEU A 25 -17.62 9.77 25.92
N THR A 26 -18.42 8.75 25.63
CA THR A 26 -19.67 8.50 26.37
C THR A 26 -19.39 7.81 27.70
N ASP A 27 -20.38 7.76 28.60
CA ASP A 27 -20.29 7.06 29.90
C ASP A 27 -19.93 5.57 29.79
N ARG A 28 -20.06 4.98 28.59
CA ARG A 28 -19.69 3.60 28.28
C ARG A 28 -18.32 3.47 27.62
N TYR A 29 -17.48 4.50 27.70
CA TYR A 29 -16.17 4.54 27.04
C TYR A 29 -16.25 4.36 25.51
N GLN A 30 -17.35 4.78 24.89
CA GLN A 30 -17.51 4.73 23.42
C GLN A 30 -17.28 6.12 22.83
N THR A 31 -16.54 6.20 21.72
CA THR A 31 -16.43 7.39 20.88
C THR A 31 -17.12 7.15 19.54
N THR A 32 -17.71 8.20 18.97
CA THR A 32 -18.16 8.15 17.58
C THR A 32 -16.99 8.50 16.68
N VAL A 33 -16.73 7.71 15.64
CA VAL A 33 -15.68 8.01 14.65
C VAL A 33 -16.17 9.16 13.74
N PRO A 34 -15.52 10.34 13.74
CA PRO A 34 -15.93 11.47 12.93
C PRO A 34 -15.96 11.13 11.45
N GLN A 35 -16.81 11.81 10.67
CA GLN A 35 -16.91 11.60 9.23
C GLN A 35 -15.56 11.71 8.49
N PRO A 36 -14.66 12.66 8.81
CA PRO A 36 -13.34 12.72 8.18
C PRO A 36 -12.51 11.45 8.42
N VAL A 37 -12.44 10.97 9.68
CA VAL A 37 -11.71 9.75 10.04
C VAL A 37 -12.34 8.51 9.37
N ARG A 38 -13.68 8.44 9.34
CA ARG A 38 -14.40 7.35 8.68
C ARG A 38 -14.08 7.27 7.19
N ARG A 39 -14.00 8.42 6.51
CA ARG A 39 -13.63 8.49 5.08
C ARG A 39 -12.16 8.14 4.86
N ALA A 40 -11.26 8.69 5.68
CA ALA A 40 -9.83 8.43 5.58
C ALA A 40 -9.50 6.94 5.76
N LEU A 41 -10.18 6.25 6.69
CA LEU A 41 -10.00 4.82 6.93
C LEU A 41 -10.86 3.92 6.02
N GLY A 42 -11.72 4.49 5.16
CA GLY A 42 -12.63 3.73 4.30
C GLY A 42 -13.62 2.83 5.07
N LEU A 43 -13.99 3.20 6.30
CA LEU A 43 -14.78 2.37 7.20
C LEU A 43 -16.24 2.27 6.76
N ARG A 44 -16.73 1.03 6.67
CA ARG A 44 -18.14 0.69 6.43
C ARG A 44 -18.82 0.26 7.74
N LYS A 45 -20.16 0.11 7.69
CA LYS A 45 -20.91 -0.38 8.86
C LYS A 45 -20.41 -1.78 9.22
N ARG A 46 -20.11 -2.00 10.51
CA ARG A 46 -19.59 -3.25 11.08
C ARG A 46 -18.12 -3.57 10.80
N ASP A 47 -17.37 -2.65 10.17
CA ASP A 47 -15.93 -2.81 10.03
C ASP A 47 -15.24 -2.74 11.40
N ARG A 48 -14.13 -3.46 11.53
CA ARG A 48 -13.31 -3.48 12.75
C ARG A 48 -12.15 -2.49 12.60
N ILE A 49 -11.81 -1.83 13.70
CA ILE A 49 -10.66 -0.92 13.79
C ILE A 49 -9.62 -1.57 14.71
N ARG A 50 -8.38 -1.63 14.24
CA ARG A 50 -7.20 -2.01 15.03
C ARG A 50 -6.59 -0.75 15.63
N TYR A 51 -6.28 -0.80 16.92
CA TYR A 51 -5.55 0.24 17.64
C TYR A 51 -4.12 -0.26 17.86
N ALA A 52 -3.14 0.45 17.31
CA ALA A 52 -1.73 0.17 17.54
C ALA A 52 -1.12 1.28 18.38
N PHE A 53 -0.44 0.89 19.46
CA PHE A 53 0.25 1.82 20.36
C PHE A 53 1.69 1.99 19.91
N ARG A 54 2.11 3.25 19.69
CA ARG A 54 3.51 3.59 19.39
C ARG A 54 4.25 3.93 20.68
N ALA A 55 5.57 3.80 20.65
CA ALA A 55 6.44 4.08 21.80
C ALA A 55 6.39 5.55 22.27
N ASN A 56 6.00 6.47 21.39
CA ASN A 56 5.82 7.90 21.70
C ASN A 56 4.46 8.22 22.34
N GLY A 57 3.63 7.21 22.64
CA GLY A 57 2.31 7.40 23.23
C GLY A 57 1.19 7.70 22.23
N GLU A 58 1.48 7.75 20.93
CA GLU A 58 0.47 7.88 19.88
C GLU A 58 -0.32 6.58 19.70
N VAL A 59 -1.60 6.71 19.38
CA VAL A 59 -2.46 5.60 18.99
C VAL A 59 -2.80 5.71 17.51
N VAL A 60 -2.42 4.69 16.74
CA VAL A 60 -2.75 4.59 15.32
C VAL A 60 -4.02 3.75 15.16
N LEU A 61 -5.00 4.30 14.44
CA LEU A 61 -6.20 3.59 14.05
C LEU A 61 -6.02 3.05 12.63
N GLN A 62 -6.30 1.76 12.43
CA GLN A 62 -6.26 1.11 11.12
C GLN A 62 -7.55 0.32 10.89
N ARG A 63 -8.08 0.34 9.67
CA ARG A 63 -9.16 -0.58 9.30
C ARG A 63 -8.61 -2.00 9.25
N VAL A 64 -9.30 -2.94 9.89
CA VAL A 64 -9.01 -4.36 9.72
C VAL A 64 -9.73 -4.83 8.47
N SER A 65 -8.97 -5.04 7.40
CA SER A 65 -9.47 -5.72 6.20
C SER A 65 -9.48 -7.22 6.49
N ALA A 66 -10.54 -7.93 6.11
CA ALA A 66 -10.50 -9.40 6.09
C ALA A 66 -9.50 -9.91 5.02
N ASP A 67 -9.19 -9.06 4.04
CA ASP A 67 -8.27 -9.34 2.94
C ASP A 67 -6.79 -9.32 3.36
N SER A 68 -6.45 -8.84 4.57
CA SER A 68 -5.06 -8.90 5.06
C SER A 68 -4.61 -10.29 5.46
N ASP A 69 -5.54 -11.25 5.59
CA ASP A 69 -5.22 -12.67 5.74
C ASP A 69 -5.05 -13.37 4.37
N ASN A 70 -5.23 -12.62 3.27
CA ASN A 70 -5.10 -13.09 1.89
C ASN A 70 -3.85 -12.47 1.23
N ASP A 71 -2.77 -12.31 2.00
CA ASP A 71 -1.46 -12.04 1.42
C ASP A 71 -1.12 -13.22 0.51
N ASP A 72 -1.02 -12.96 -0.80
CA ASP A 72 -0.63 -13.95 -1.79
C ASP A 72 0.73 -14.53 -1.39
N PRO A 73 0.81 -15.83 -1.03
CA PRO A 73 2.05 -16.45 -0.55
C PRO A 73 3.14 -16.46 -1.64
N ALA A 74 2.78 -16.32 -2.92
CA ALA A 74 3.72 -16.25 -4.02
C ALA A 74 4.27 -14.83 -4.26
N LEU A 75 3.59 -13.78 -3.78
CA LEU A 75 3.95 -12.40 -4.08
C LEU A 75 5.33 -12.04 -3.50
N ALA A 76 5.58 -12.31 -2.21
CA ALA A 76 6.85 -11.95 -1.59
C ALA A 76 8.05 -12.70 -2.20
N PRO A 77 7.98 -14.04 -2.43
CA PRO A 77 9.01 -14.76 -3.16
C PRO A 77 9.22 -14.26 -4.59
N PHE A 78 8.14 -13.90 -5.29
CA PHE A 78 8.22 -13.37 -6.65
C PHE A 78 8.93 -12.02 -6.71
N LEU A 79 8.64 -11.11 -5.78
CA LEU A 79 9.33 -9.82 -5.70
C LEU A 79 10.82 -10.00 -5.36
N ALA A 80 11.17 -10.96 -4.50
CA ALA A 80 12.57 -11.27 -4.20
C ALA A 80 13.32 -11.82 -5.43
N LEU A 81 12.65 -12.64 -6.25
CA LEU A 81 13.20 -13.12 -7.52
C LEU A 81 13.50 -11.95 -8.47
N LEU A 82 12.54 -11.02 -8.63
CA LEU A 82 12.70 -9.85 -9.49
C LEU A 82 13.83 -8.94 -9.00
N GLU A 83 13.89 -8.66 -7.70
CA GLU A 83 14.97 -7.87 -7.09
C GLU A 83 16.34 -8.47 -7.42
N GLN A 84 16.47 -9.78 -7.23
CA GLN A 84 17.73 -10.47 -7.44
C GLN A 84 18.13 -10.55 -8.92
N ASP A 85 17.17 -10.77 -9.84
CA ASP A 85 17.45 -10.77 -11.28
C ASP A 85 17.86 -9.37 -11.76
N ILE A 86 17.16 -8.31 -11.31
CA ILE A 86 17.50 -6.93 -11.64
C ILE A 86 18.90 -6.54 -11.13
N ALA A 87 19.23 -6.93 -9.90
CA ALA A 87 20.53 -6.63 -9.32
C ALA A 87 21.68 -7.35 -10.04
N ASN A 88 21.47 -8.59 -10.47
CA ASN A 88 22.48 -9.40 -11.15
C ASN A 88 22.60 -9.10 -12.65
N HIS A 89 21.50 -8.66 -13.28
CA HIS A 89 21.40 -8.47 -14.72
C HIS A 89 20.75 -7.12 -15.08
N PRO A 90 21.31 -5.98 -14.67
CA PRO A 90 20.75 -4.67 -15.00
C PRO A 90 20.68 -4.42 -16.51
N GLU A 91 21.52 -5.07 -17.31
CA GLU A 91 21.51 -5.01 -18.79
C GLU A 91 20.24 -5.59 -19.43
N ARG A 92 19.46 -6.39 -18.68
CA ARG A 92 18.18 -6.96 -19.15
C ARG A 92 17.00 -6.00 -18.99
N LEU A 93 17.15 -4.93 -18.20
CA LEU A 93 16.14 -3.88 -18.09
C LEU A 93 16.18 -3.00 -19.34
N GLN A 94 15.41 -3.39 -20.35
CA GLN A 94 15.28 -2.68 -21.61
C GLN A 94 13.94 -1.97 -21.67
N ALA A 95 13.96 -0.74 -22.17
CA ALA A 95 12.73 -0.03 -22.49
C ALA A 95 12.00 -0.76 -23.62
N ILE A 96 10.67 -0.73 -23.59
CA ILE A 96 9.86 -1.21 -24.71
C ILE A 96 10.09 -0.24 -25.88
N ASP A 97 10.60 -0.74 -27.00
CA ASP A 97 10.83 0.06 -28.19
C ASP A 97 9.54 0.25 -29.02
N ALA A 98 9.54 1.26 -29.89
CA ALA A 98 8.38 1.58 -30.71
C ALA A 98 8.05 0.48 -31.73
N GLU A 99 9.07 -0.23 -32.23
CA GLU A 99 8.90 -1.32 -33.20
C GLU A 99 8.16 -2.52 -32.58
N LEU A 100 8.51 -2.88 -31.35
CA LEU A 100 7.83 -3.91 -30.57
C LEU A 100 6.40 -3.51 -30.25
N VAL A 101 6.15 -2.23 -29.93
CA VAL A 101 4.78 -1.73 -29.71
C VAL A 101 3.94 -1.82 -30.99
N GLU A 102 4.46 -1.37 -32.14
CA GLU A 102 3.76 -1.49 -33.42
C GLU A 102 3.48 -2.95 -33.76
N ARG A 103 4.47 -3.83 -33.57
CA ARG A 103 4.29 -5.26 -33.79
C ARG A 103 3.25 -5.88 -32.86
N LEU A 104 3.24 -5.51 -31.58
CA LEU A 104 2.21 -5.97 -30.63
C LEU A 104 0.83 -5.49 -31.05
N GLN A 105 0.69 -4.24 -31.48
CA GLN A 105 -0.58 -3.69 -31.97
C GLN A 105 -1.07 -4.41 -33.23
N ASP A 106 -0.19 -4.69 -34.19
CA ASP A 106 -0.54 -5.44 -35.40
C ASP A 106 -1.03 -6.87 -35.07
N LEU A 107 -0.42 -7.52 -34.07
CA LEU A 107 -0.76 -8.89 -33.70
C LEU A 107 -2.03 -9.00 -32.84
N VAL A 108 -2.20 -8.11 -31.84
CA VAL A 108 -3.25 -8.27 -30.82
C VAL A 108 -4.08 -7.01 -30.58
N GLY A 109 -3.82 -5.90 -31.27
CA GLY A 109 -4.48 -4.62 -31.02
C GLY A 109 -5.99 -4.59 -31.30
N GLY A 110 -6.50 -5.54 -32.09
CA GLY A 110 -7.93 -5.71 -32.35
C GLY A 110 -8.66 -6.66 -31.40
N ILE A 111 -7.96 -7.26 -30.42
CA ILE A 111 -8.56 -8.19 -29.47
C ILE A 111 -9.16 -7.38 -28.32
N GLU A 112 -10.48 -7.44 -28.17
CA GLU A 112 -11.15 -6.90 -26.99
C GLU A 112 -10.88 -7.81 -25.80
N VAL A 113 -10.25 -7.27 -24.75
CA VAL A 113 -9.95 -7.98 -23.50
C VAL A 113 -10.68 -7.27 -22.37
N ASP A 114 -11.58 -7.98 -21.69
CA ASP A 114 -12.20 -7.51 -20.46
C ASP A 114 -11.40 -8.02 -19.25
N LEU A 115 -10.72 -7.10 -18.56
CA LEU A 115 -9.93 -7.43 -17.36
C LEU A 115 -10.79 -7.61 -16.11
N GLU A 116 -12.08 -7.25 -16.17
CA GLU A 116 -13.04 -7.41 -15.09
C GLU A 116 -13.90 -8.67 -15.27
N GLU A 117 -13.74 -9.38 -16.39
CA GLU A 117 -14.41 -10.65 -16.62
C GLU A 117 -13.89 -11.70 -15.62
N VAL A 118 -14.82 -12.39 -14.97
CA VAL A 118 -14.49 -13.47 -14.04
C VAL A 118 -13.88 -14.62 -14.83
N LEU A 119 -12.69 -15.07 -14.43
CA LEU A 119 -12.05 -16.24 -15.03
C LEU A 119 -13.00 -17.46 -14.93
N PRO A 120 -13.18 -18.22 -16.02
CA PRO A 120 -14.01 -19.41 -15.98
C PRO A 120 -13.41 -20.45 -15.01
N ASP A 121 -14.26 -21.09 -14.20
CA ASP A 121 -13.84 -22.21 -13.36
C ASP A 121 -13.38 -23.37 -14.27
N GLU A 122 -12.14 -23.83 -14.10
CA GLU A 122 -11.64 -25.05 -14.75
C GLU A 122 -12.43 -26.25 -14.19
N ALA A 123 -13.21 -26.91 -15.05
CA ALA A 123 -14.00 -28.10 -14.73
C ALA A 123 -13.18 -29.40 -14.86
#